data_AF-A0A0F8YKB3-F1
#
_entry.id   AF-A0A0F8YKB3-F1
#
_cell.length_a   1.000
_cell.length_b   1.000
_cell.length_c   1.000
_cell.angle_alpha   90.00
_cell.angle_beta   90.00
_cell.angle_gamma   90.00
#
_symmetry.space_group_name_H-M   'P 1'
#
loop_
_entity.id
_entity.type
_entity.pdbx_description
1 polymer ?
#
loop_
_entity_poly.entity_id
_entity_poly.type
_entity_poly.pdbx_seq_one_letter_code
_entity_poly.pdbx_strand_id
1 'polypeptide(L)'
;SQRATYDGRGTMRIANQPDIPVPRTDADLQNIEFKLHLRDLVADFEEEVKVAREISLVVVWDGDLPSKVVDYQVVDIEHTKDADRAMGGVTKCILCKREARYIQLLVLSEVLAEAASPSAIVEAD
;
A
#
# COMPACT_ATOMS: atom_id res chain seq x y z
N SER A 1 -1.12 11.05 -26.15
CA SER A 1 -0.92 11.28 -24.71
C SER A 1 -1.61 10.14 -23.99
N GLN A 2 -0.87 9.09 -23.62
CA GLN A 2 -1.43 8.06 -22.74
C GLN A 2 -1.42 8.67 -21.34
N ARG A 3 -2.60 8.95 -20.77
CA ARG A 3 -2.71 9.23 -19.33
C ARG A 3 -2.05 8.05 -18.63
N ALA A 4 -1.07 8.30 -17.77
CA ALA A 4 -0.57 7.27 -16.89
C ALA A 4 -1.76 6.80 -16.03
N THR A 5 -2.10 5.51 -16.10
CA THR A 5 -3.20 4.91 -15.34
C THR A 5 -2.95 4.97 -13.83
N TYR A 6 -1.67 5.01 -13.45
CA TYR A 6 -1.17 5.00 -12.08
C TYR A 6 -0.30 6.23 -11.82
N ASP A 7 -0.30 6.68 -10.56
CA ASP A 7 0.36 7.92 -10.17
C ASP A 7 1.88 7.79 -10.07
N GLY A 8 2.38 6.59 -9.80
CA GLY A 8 3.82 6.34 -9.65
C GLY A 8 4.27 4.93 -10.00
N ARG A 9 5.58 4.81 -10.21
CA ARG A 9 6.30 3.55 -10.33
C ARG A 9 7.58 3.61 -9.50
N GLY A 10 7.93 2.53 -8.83
CA GLY A 10 9.14 2.49 -8.01
C GLY A 10 9.60 1.09 -7.67
N THR A 11 10.79 1.02 -7.07
CA THR A 11 11.29 -0.19 -6.42
C THR A 11 11.29 0.01 -4.92
N MET A 12 10.91 -1.06 -4.21
CA MET A 12 10.75 -1.05 -2.76
C MET A 12 11.37 -2.32 -2.21
N ARG A 13 12.04 -2.19 -1.06
CA ARG A 13 12.55 -3.35 -0.34
C ARG A 13 11.39 -4.07 0.33
N ILE A 14 11.30 -5.37 0.11
CA ILE A 14 10.40 -6.27 0.84
C ILE A 14 11.12 -6.85 2.07
N ALA A 15 10.37 -7.29 3.07
CA ALA A 15 10.89 -7.69 4.39
C ALA A 15 11.99 -8.76 4.32
N ASN A 16 11.86 -9.74 3.41
CA ASN A 16 12.83 -10.81 3.23
C ASN A 16 14.01 -10.47 2.30
N GLN A 17 14.16 -9.21 1.87
CA GLN A 17 15.28 -8.75 1.06
C GLN A 17 16.19 -7.78 1.84
N PRO A 18 17.53 -7.95 1.73
CA PRO A 18 18.47 -7.07 2.40
C PRO A 18 18.50 -5.67 1.78
N ASP A 19 18.42 -5.58 0.44
CA ASP A 19 18.59 -4.35 -0.32
C ASP A 19 17.36 -4.02 -1.16
N ILE A 20 17.24 -2.74 -1.56
CA ILE A 20 16.24 -2.31 -2.56
C ILE A 20 16.64 -2.90 -3.92
N PRO A 21 15.74 -3.61 -4.62
CA PRO A 21 16.06 -4.18 -5.93
C PRO A 21 16.34 -3.08 -6.96
N VAL A 22 17.39 -3.29 -7.78
CA VAL A 22 17.73 -2.39 -8.89
C VAL A 22 16.96 -2.84 -10.14
N PRO A 23 16.04 -2.02 -10.66
CA PRO A 23 15.26 -2.37 -11.84
C PRO A 23 16.15 -2.35 -13.09
N ARG A 24 15.98 -3.33 -13.97
CA ARG A 24 16.68 -3.39 -15.28
C ARG A 24 15.78 -2.94 -16.42
N THR A 25 14.47 -3.08 -16.23
CA THR A 25 13.43 -2.73 -17.20
C THR A 25 12.22 -2.12 -16.47
N ASP A 26 11.36 -1.45 -17.21
CA ASP A 26 10.09 -0.90 -16.66
C ASP A 26 9.18 -2.00 -16.08
N ALA A 27 9.31 -3.24 -16.54
CA ALA A 27 8.56 -4.37 -16.02
C ALA A 27 8.99 -4.79 -14.61
N ASP A 28 10.20 -4.38 -14.18
CA ASP A 28 10.69 -4.60 -12.82
C ASP A 28 10.13 -3.57 -11.83
N LEU A 29 9.50 -2.49 -12.33
CA LEU A 29 8.91 -1.45 -11.51
C LEU A 29 7.52 -1.85 -11.02
N GLN A 30 7.22 -1.47 -9.79
CA GLN A 30 5.93 -1.71 -9.15
C GLN A 30 5.04 -0.48 -9.27
N ASN A 31 3.76 -0.65 -9.62
CA ASN A 31 2.82 0.47 -9.67
C ASN A 31 2.43 0.89 -8.24
N ILE A 32 2.44 2.20 -8.02
CA ILE A 32 2.11 2.86 -6.76
C ILE A 32 0.96 3.82 -7.03
N GLU A 33 0.02 3.85 -6.09
CA GLU A 33 -1.19 4.64 -6.16
C GLU A 33 -1.27 5.60 -4.97
N PHE A 34 -1.63 6.86 -5.21
CA PHE A 34 -1.74 7.88 -4.16
C PHE A 34 -3.17 8.43 -4.09
N LYS A 35 -3.76 8.42 -2.90
CA LYS A 35 -5.05 9.07 -2.64
C LYS A 35 -5.03 9.85 -1.34
N LEU A 36 -5.93 10.81 -1.20
CA LEU A 36 -6.18 11.40 0.12
C LEU A 36 -6.98 10.42 0.97
N HIS A 37 -8.08 9.90 0.43
CA HIS A 37 -8.98 9.01 1.15
C HIS A 37 -9.02 7.63 0.52
N LEU A 38 -8.98 6.58 1.34
CA LEU A 38 -9.07 5.20 0.88
C LEU A 38 -10.41 4.91 0.18
N ARG A 39 -11.50 5.58 0.61
CA ARG A 39 -12.80 5.46 -0.06
C ARG A 39 -12.76 5.81 -1.55
N ASP A 40 -11.91 6.77 -1.93
CA ASP A 40 -11.82 7.24 -3.32
C ASP A 40 -11.15 6.19 -4.21
N LEU A 41 -10.17 5.46 -3.67
CA LEU A 41 -9.57 4.33 -4.38
C LEU A 41 -10.56 3.17 -4.57
N VAL A 42 -11.36 2.89 -3.54
CA VAL A 42 -12.36 1.82 -3.64
C VAL A 42 -13.44 2.15 -4.68
N ALA A 43 -13.88 3.41 -4.75
CA ALA A 43 -14.77 3.86 -5.81
C ALA A 43 -14.13 3.63 -7.20
N ASP A 44 -12.86 3.99 -7.38
CA ASP A 44 -12.14 3.74 -8.65
C ASP A 44 -12.07 2.24 -9.01
N PHE A 45 -12.00 1.34 -8.03
CA PHE A 45 -12.04 -0.11 -8.28
C PHE A 45 -13.44 -0.60 -8.63
N GLU A 46 -14.48 -0.13 -7.93
CA GLU A 46 -15.87 -0.50 -8.20
C GLU A 46 -16.35 -0.01 -9.57
N GLU A 47 -15.85 1.14 -10.02
CA GLU A 47 -16.13 1.72 -11.33
C GLU A 47 -15.21 1.19 -12.44
N GLU A 48 -14.33 0.23 -12.13
CA GLU A 48 -13.35 -0.37 -13.05
C GLU A 48 -12.41 0.67 -13.71
N VAL A 49 -12.25 1.84 -13.08
CA VAL A 49 -11.32 2.89 -13.51
C VAL A 49 -9.88 2.45 -13.24
N LYS A 50 -9.65 1.73 -12.13
CA LYS A 50 -8.35 1.15 -11.77
C LYS A 50 -8.46 -0.35 -11.53
N VAL A 51 -7.38 -1.05 -11.85
CA VAL A 51 -7.32 -2.51 -11.71
C VAL A 51 -6.51 -2.86 -10.46
N ALA A 52 -7.18 -3.34 -9.42
CA ALA A 52 -6.60 -3.75 -8.14
C ALA A 52 -5.35 -4.64 -8.31
N ARG A 53 -5.42 -5.64 -9.21
CA ARG A 53 -4.31 -6.57 -9.45
C ARG A 53 -3.03 -5.95 -10.04
N GLU A 54 -3.10 -4.71 -10.54
CA GLU A 54 -1.94 -4.04 -11.13
C GLU A 54 -1.21 -3.14 -10.12
N ILE A 55 -1.83 -2.85 -8.97
CA ILE A 55 -1.26 -2.00 -7.93
C ILE A 55 -0.51 -2.87 -6.91
N SER A 56 0.70 -2.44 -6.57
CA SER A 56 1.53 -3.14 -5.59
C SER A 56 1.49 -2.46 -4.22
N LEU A 57 1.43 -1.12 -4.21
CA LEU A 57 1.33 -0.31 -3.00
C LEU A 57 0.31 0.81 -3.20
N VAL A 58 -0.53 0.99 -2.18
CA VAL A 58 -1.43 2.12 -2.04
C VAL A 58 -0.93 2.99 -0.90
N VAL A 59 -0.82 4.29 -1.15
CA VAL A 59 -0.49 5.30 -0.15
C VAL A 59 -1.69 6.22 0.01
N VAL A 60 -2.25 6.28 1.22
CA VAL A 60 -3.36 7.17 1.54
C VAL A 60 -3.01 8.11 2.69
N TRP A 61 -3.65 9.26 2.73
CA TRP A 61 -3.61 10.10 3.94
C TRP A 61 -4.50 9.51 5.03
N ASP A 62 -5.75 9.17 4.70
CA ASP A 62 -6.75 8.61 5.60
C ASP A 62 -7.15 7.19 5.19
N GLY A 63 -7.05 6.22 6.11
CA GLY A 63 -7.52 4.84 5.94
C GLY A 63 -9.04 4.67 6.07
N ASP A 64 -9.81 5.66 5.62
CA ASP A 64 -11.23 5.87 5.94
C ASP A 64 -12.21 5.00 5.13
N LEU A 65 -11.98 3.68 5.11
CA LEU A 65 -12.84 2.74 4.40
C LEU A 65 -14.25 2.67 5.03
N PRO A 66 -15.33 2.94 4.27
CA PRO A 66 -16.68 2.86 4.80
C PRO A 66 -17.05 1.42 5.18
N SER A 67 -17.70 1.25 6.34
CA SER A 67 -18.12 -0.08 6.84
C SER A 67 -19.12 -0.81 5.96
N LYS A 68 -19.76 -0.11 5.01
CA LYS A 68 -20.72 -0.67 4.04
C LYS A 68 -20.04 -1.30 2.82
N VAL A 69 -18.74 -1.11 2.64
CA VAL A 69 -18.00 -1.70 1.52
C VAL A 69 -17.90 -3.21 1.76
N VAL A 70 -18.51 -4.00 0.87
CA VAL A 70 -18.63 -5.45 1.04
C VAL A 70 -17.39 -6.17 0.50
N ASP A 71 -16.88 -5.74 -0.64
CA ASP A 71 -15.85 -6.46 -1.41
C ASP A 71 -14.42 -6.13 -0.96
N TYR A 72 -14.24 -5.08 -0.16
CA TYR A 72 -12.94 -4.62 0.33
C TYR A 72 -12.91 -4.56 1.85
N GLN A 73 -11.75 -4.83 2.42
CA GLN A 73 -11.51 -4.76 3.86
C GLN A 73 -10.07 -4.35 4.13
N VAL A 74 -9.83 -3.49 5.12
CA VAL A 74 -8.48 -3.26 5.64
C VAL A 74 -8.17 -4.31 6.70
N VAL A 75 -7.03 -4.97 6.58
CA VAL A 75 -6.55 -5.98 7.54
C VAL A 75 -5.07 -5.76 7.84
N ASP A 76 -4.61 -6.23 8.99
CA ASP A 76 -3.19 -6.20 9.36
C ASP A 76 -2.42 -7.24 8.54
N ILE A 77 -1.31 -6.81 7.92
CA ILE A 77 -0.55 -7.63 6.97
C ILE A 77 0.10 -8.82 7.66
N GLU A 78 0.42 -8.72 8.95
CA GLU A 78 1.06 -9.78 9.76
C GLU A 78 0.20 -11.04 9.87
N HIS A 79 -1.12 -10.91 9.72
CA HIS A 79 -2.06 -12.03 9.77
C HIS A 79 -2.41 -12.58 8.38
N THR A 80 -1.65 -12.19 7.35
CA THR A 80 -1.88 -12.60 5.97
C THR A 80 -0.74 -13.45 5.42
N LYS A 81 -1.00 -14.12 4.30
CA LYS A 81 0.01 -14.89 3.56
C LYS A 81 1.15 -14.02 2.98
N ASP A 82 0.99 -12.69 2.96
CA ASP A 82 1.95 -11.75 2.40
C ASP A 82 2.80 -11.05 3.49
N ALA A 83 2.73 -11.51 4.75
CA ALA A 83 3.52 -10.96 5.86
C ALA A 83 5.02 -10.88 5.54
N ASP A 84 5.62 -11.97 5.03
CA ASP A 84 7.04 -12.03 4.66
C ASP A 84 7.41 -11.19 3.42
N ARG A 85 6.39 -10.68 2.72
CA ARG A 85 6.51 -9.85 1.51
C ARG A 85 6.07 -8.41 1.75
N ALA A 86 5.81 -8.03 3.01
CA ALA A 86 5.53 -6.66 3.39
C ALA A 86 6.68 -5.76 2.92
N MET A 87 6.35 -4.66 2.25
CA MET A 87 7.29 -3.59 1.92
C MET A 87 7.65 -2.84 3.20
N GLY A 88 8.84 -2.25 3.25
CA GLY A 88 9.31 -1.54 4.43
C GLY A 88 8.30 -0.51 4.96
N GLY A 89 7.91 -0.66 6.23
CA GLY A 89 6.95 0.24 6.91
C GLY A 89 5.47 -0.07 6.65
N VAL A 90 5.14 -1.08 5.84
CA VAL A 90 3.75 -1.51 5.63
C VAL A 90 3.30 -2.44 6.75
N THR A 91 2.24 -2.06 7.45
CA THR A 91 1.59 -2.88 8.50
C THR A 91 0.17 -3.32 8.12
N LYS A 92 -0.42 -2.73 7.08
CA LYS A 92 -1.80 -2.96 6.65
C LYS A 92 -1.88 -3.34 5.17
N CYS A 93 -2.98 -3.99 4.80
CA CYS A 93 -3.32 -4.23 3.41
C CYS A 93 -4.83 -4.16 3.18
N ILE A 94 -5.20 -3.87 1.93
CA ILE A 94 -6.57 -3.96 1.43
C ILE A 94 -6.76 -5.40 0.93
N LEU A 95 -7.66 -6.15 1.57
CA LEU A 95 -8.18 -7.41 1.06
C LEU A 95 -9.28 -7.12 0.03
N CYS A 96 -9.03 -7.46 -1.23
CA CYS A 96 -10.07 -7.62 -2.25
C CYS A 96 -10.64 -9.04 -2.17
N LYS A 97 -11.87 -9.17 -1.65
CA LYS A 97 -12.50 -10.47 -1.38
C LYS A 97 -12.82 -11.23 -2.67
N ARG A 98 -13.21 -10.52 -3.74
CA ARG A 98 -13.54 -11.12 -5.04
C ARG A 98 -12.32 -11.79 -5.69
N GLU A 99 -11.15 -11.17 -5.57
CA GLU A 99 -9.90 -11.65 -6.18
C GLU A 99 -9.04 -12.49 -5.20
N ALA A 100 -9.46 -12.62 -3.95
CA ALA A 100 -8.68 -13.24 -2.86
C ALA A 100 -7.23 -12.70 -2.79
N ARG A 101 -7.10 -11.37 -2.96
CA ARG A 101 -5.83 -10.67 -3.10
C ARG A 101 -5.67 -9.59 -2.05
N TYR A 102 -4.42 -9.41 -1.61
CA TYR A 102 -4.00 -8.33 -0.74
C TYR A 102 -3.23 -7.28 -1.54
N ILE A 103 -3.54 -6.01 -1.28
CA ILE A 103 -2.82 -4.85 -1.81
C ILE A 103 -2.21 -4.13 -0.62
N GLN A 104 -0.91 -3.93 -0.61
CA GLN A 104 -0.24 -3.29 0.53
C GLN A 104 -0.70 -1.85 0.69
N LEU A 105 -0.93 -1.41 1.93
CA LEU A 105 -1.51 -0.12 2.26
C LEU A 105 -0.63 0.60 3.27
N LEU A 106 -0.24 1.83 2.94
CA LEU A 106 0.40 2.76 3.85
C LEU A 106 -0.53 3.93 4.15
N VAL A 107 -0.88 4.10 5.42
CA VAL A 107 -1.69 5.23 5.90
C VAL A 107 -0.76 6.28 6.48
N LEU A 108 -0.49 7.35 5.72
CA LEU A 108 0.54 8.35 6.04
C LEU A 108 0.27 9.06 7.36
N SER A 109 -0.99 9.34 7.70
CA SER A 109 -1.33 9.98 8.98
C SER A 109 -0.89 9.16 10.19
N GLU A 110 -0.97 7.84 10.10
CA GLU A 110 -0.52 6.91 11.15
C GLU A 110 1.02 6.88 11.22
N VAL A 111 1.68 6.76 10.07
CA VAL A 111 3.15 6.76 9.97
C VAL A 111 3.75 8.04 10.53
N LEU A 112 3.13 9.20 10.24
CA LEU A 112 3.59 10.49 10.77
C LEU A 112 3.35 10.62 12.27
N ALA A 113 2.24 10.10 12.79
CA ALA A 113 1.98 10.09 14.23
C ALA A 113 2.99 9.22 14.99
N GLU A 114 3.40 8.09 14.41
CA GLU A 114 4.45 7.23 14.97
C GLU A 114 5.82 7.93 14.92
N ALA A 115 6.18 8.55 13.79
CA ALA A 115 7.43 9.30 13.65
C ALA A 115 7.53 10.52 14.58
N ALA A 116 6.39 11.14 14.91
CA ALA A 116 6.31 12.25 15.85
C ALA A 116 6.28 11.81 17.33
N SER A 117 6.18 10.50 17.61
CA SER A 117 6.17 9.99 18.98
C SER A 117 7.57 10.07 19.60
N PRO A 118 7.73 10.70 20.80
CA PRO A 118 9.04 10.99 21.40
C PRO A 118 9.92 9.78 21.72
N SER A 119 9.41 8.56 21.62
CA SER A 119 10.13 7.32 21.94
C SER A 119 11.22 6.92 20.92
N ALA A 120 11.34 7.63 19.79
CA ALA A 120 12.37 7.39 18.78
C ALA A 120 13.71 8.13 19.06
N ILE A 121 13.81 8.88 20.17
CA ILE A 121 15.01 9.62 20.57
C ILE A 121 15.47 9.14 21.97
N VAL A 122 15.93 7.90 22.07
CA VAL A 122 16.68 7.31 23.20
C VAL A 122 17.46 6.13 22.57
N GLU A 123 18.77 5.95 22.57
CA GLU A 123 19.95 6.56 23.18
C GLU A 123 21.13 6.18 22.25
N ALA A 124 22.04 7.10 21.96
CA ALA A 124 23.38 6.77 21.50
C ALA A 124 24.32 7.13 22.65
N ASP A 125 24.68 6.12 23.44
CA ASP A 125 25.87 6.12 24.29
C ASP A 125 27.01 5.39 23.57
#